data_AF-A0A7X6BNR0-F1
#
_entry.id   AF-A0A7X6BNR0-F1
#
_cell.length_a   1.000
_cell.length_b   1.000
_cell.length_c   1.000
_cell.angle_alpha   90.00
_cell.angle_beta   90.00
_cell.angle_gamma   90.00
#
_symmetry.space_group_name_H-M   'P 1'
#
loop_
_entity.id
_entity.type
_entity.pdbx_description
1 polymer ?
#
loop_
_entity_poly.entity_id
_entity_poly.type
_entity_poly.pdbx_seq_one_letter_code
_entity_poly.pdbx_strand_id
1 'polypeptide(L)'
;MPLMSAPGRVRASLMAEGKAMANAARIASGPDRRHARGVADPAGLRLTRSVVTREALGGRTWSGAVTNHSGRVLVDVTVLVRLLDDEGRPVGAPAIARASWVPSGIDLHLQARLPPAATGLRLCLLRWTVDGRTLETGPQDPRPFGAVER
;
A
#
# COMPACT_ATOMS: atom_id res chain seq x y z
N MET A 1 54.22 -15.05 24.88
CA MET A 1 52.86 -14.45 24.99
C MET A 1 52.99 -12.93 24.98
N PRO A 2 52.16 -12.12 24.30
CA PRO A 2 51.21 -12.36 23.19
C PRO A 2 51.68 -11.68 21.87
N LEU A 3 51.45 -12.27 20.69
CA LEU A 3 50.38 -11.99 19.71
C LEU A 3 50.19 -10.49 19.33
N MET A 4 50.76 -10.06 18.20
CA MET A 4 50.28 -8.89 17.45
C MET A 4 49.58 -9.37 16.17
N SER A 5 48.26 -9.23 16.17
CA SER A 5 47.35 -9.59 15.08
C SER A 5 47.26 -8.49 14.03
N ALA A 6 47.51 -8.89 12.77
CA ALA A 6 46.66 -8.72 11.57
C ALA A 6 46.20 -7.32 11.05
N PRO A 7 45.85 -7.24 9.74
CA PRO A 7 45.95 -6.03 8.92
C PRO A 7 44.62 -5.28 8.69
N GLY A 8 44.77 -4.03 8.24
CA GLY A 8 44.12 -3.46 7.04
C GLY A 8 42.61 -3.64 6.87
N ARG A 9 41.87 -2.57 7.18
CA ARG A 9 40.41 -2.38 7.05
C ARG A 9 39.78 -2.96 5.78
N VAL A 10 38.76 -3.77 6.00
CA VAL A 10 37.71 -4.15 5.05
C VAL A 10 36.89 -2.92 4.63
N ARG A 11 36.79 -2.66 3.32
CA ARG A 11 35.74 -1.80 2.75
C ARG A 11 34.45 -2.60 2.68
N ALA A 12 33.54 -2.38 3.63
CA ALA A 12 32.17 -2.86 3.53
C ALA A 12 31.32 -1.80 2.82
N SER A 13 30.84 -2.15 1.62
CA SER A 13 29.67 -1.53 1.01
C SER A 13 28.48 -1.66 1.97
N LEU A 14 27.88 -0.54 2.38
CA LEU A 14 26.57 -0.53 3.02
C LEU A 14 25.75 0.67 2.53
N MET A 15 24.67 0.33 1.82
CA MET A 15 23.32 0.89 1.93
C MET A 15 23.10 2.36 1.56
N ALA A 16 22.66 2.56 0.31
CA ALA A 16 21.64 3.56 0.03
C ALA A 16 20.26 2.96 0.35
N GLU A 17 19.92 2.90 1.63
CA GLU A 17 18.54 2.68 2.07
C GLU A 17 17.69 3.87 1.62
N GLY A 18 16.98 3.68 0.51
CA GLY A 18 15.84 4.50 0.15
C GLY A 18 14.81 4.39 1.26
N LYS A 19 14.79 5.42 2.12
CA LYS A 19 13.90 5.59 3.26
C LYS A 19 12.44 5.49 2.78
N ALA A 20 11.89 4.28 2.79
CA ALA A 20 10.46 4.06 2.66
C ALA A 20 9.80 4.73 3.87
N MET A 21 9.20 5.90 3.66
CA MET A 21 8.38 6.55 4.68
C MET A 21 7.18 5.63 4.95
N ALA A 22 7.29 4.84 6.02
CA ALA A 22 6.20 4.07 6.58
C ALA A 22 5.16 5.07 7.12
N ASN A 23 4.14 5.36 6.32
CA ASN A 23 3.01 6.18 6.76
C ASN A 23 2.09 5.30 7.63
N ALA A 24 2.48 5.13 8.90
CA ALA A 24 1.68 4.44 9.90
C ALA A 24 0.64 5.41 10.47
N ALA A 25 -0.50 5.54 9.78
CA ALA A 25 -1.65 6.24 10.33
C ALA A 25 -2.22 5.44 11.53
N ARG A 26 -1.93 5.87 12.76
CA ARG A 26 -2.64 5.41 13.96
C ARG A 26 -3.96 6.15 14.05
N ILE A 27 -5.06 5.51 13.66
CA ILE A 27 -6.42 6.05 13.87
C ILE A 27 -6.97 5.47 15.17
N ALA A 28 -7.37 6.36 16.08
CA ALA A 28 -7.84 6.06 17.42
C ALA A 28 -9.24 5.39 17.41
N SER A 29 -9.42 4.50 18.38
CA SER A 29 -10.59 3.64 18.60
C SER A 29 -11.89 4.42 18.89
N GLY A 30 -13.00 4.01 18.27
CA GLY A 30 -14.37 4.43 18.58
C GLY A 30 -15.36 3.26 18.43
N PRO A 31 -16.49 3.23 19.17
CA PRO A 31 -17.06 1.99 19.66
C PRO A 31 -17.97 1.24 18.67
N ASP A 32 -18.00 -0.07 18.93
CA ASP A 32 -18.69 -1.19 18.28
C ASP A 32 -20.20 -1.02 18.06
N ARG A 33 -20.68 -1.34 16.85
CA ARG A 33 -22.10 -1.63 16.56
C ARG A 33 -22.27 -2.74 15.51
N ARG A 34 -22.51 -3.95 16.02
CA ARG A 34 -23.43 -5.04 15.61
C ARG A 34 -23.75 -5.24 14.11
N HIS A 35 -23.30 -6.42 13.66
CA HIS A 35 -23.71 -7.29 12.55
C HIS A 35 -24.97 -6.97 11.72
N ALA A 36 -24.79 -6.92 10.40
CA ALA A 36 -25.76 -7.38 9.41
C ALA A 36 -25.22 -8.62 8.68
N ARG A 37 -25.98 -9.73 8.70
CA ARG A 37 -25.72 -10.96 7.94
C ARG A 37 -26.10 -10.74 6.47
N GLY A 38 -25.14 -10.26 5.68
CA GLY A 38 -25.12 -10.44 4.22
C GLY A 38 -24.06 -11.47 3.84
N VAL A 39 -24.29 -12.24 2.78
CA VAL A 39 -23.23 -13.04 2.14
C VAL A 39 -22.15 -12.04 1.72
N ALA A 40 -21.02 -12.07 2.42
CA ALA A 40 -19.96 -11.09 2.23
C ALA A 40 -19.42 -11.22 0.81
N ASP A 41 -19.43 -10.12 0.06
CA ASP A 41 -18.57 -9.97 -1.10
C ASP A 41 -17.13 -10.27 -0.63
N PRO A 42 -16.47 -11.32 -1.14
CA PRO A 42 -15.09 -11.63 -0.76
C PRO A 42 -14.14 -10.50 -1.20
N ALA A 43 -14.55 -9.56 -2.05
CA ALA A 43 -13.78 -8.38 -2.41
C ALA A 43 -14.09 -7.18 -1.50
N GLY A 44 -14.21 -7.43 -0.19
CA GLY A 44 -14.56 -6.42 0.82
C GLY A 44 -13.68 -5.16 0.84
N LEU A 45 -12.54 -5.13 0.16
CA LEU A 45 -11.70 -3.95 -0.05
C LEU A 45 -11.74 -3.52 -1.53
N ARG A 46 -12.06 -2.25 -1.79
CA ARG A 46 -12.11 -1.69 -3.15
C ARG A 46 -11.34 -0.38 -3.23
N LEU A 47 -10.57 -0.17 -4.31
CA LEU A 47 -9.96 1.14 -4.57
C LEU A 47 -11.07 2.12 -5.03
N THR A 48 -11.38 3.10 -4.19
CA THR A 48 -12.44 4.09 -4.40
C THR A 48 -11.92 5.45 -4.84
N ARG A 49 -10.64 5.75 -4.56
CA ARG A 49 -9.96 6.96 -5.04
C ARG A 49 -8.65 6.61 -5.74
N SER A 50 -8.36 7.31 -6.83
CA SER A 50 -7.08 7.29 -7.53
C SER A 50 -6.87 8.65 -8.17
N VAL A 51 -5.96 9.43 -7.61
CA VAL A 51 -5.68 10.80 -8.05
C VAL A 51 -4.20 10.98 -8.24
N VAL A 52 -3.81 11.72 -9.28
CA VAL A 52 -2.42 12.14 -9.49
C VAL A 52 -2.35 13.65 -9.32
N THR A 53 -1.54 14.09 -8.37
CA THR A 53 -1.22 15.50 -8.16
C THR A 53 0.13 15.81 -8.79
N ARG A 54 0.23 16.95 -9.48
CA ARG A 54 1.49 17.50 -9.98
C ARG A 54 2.08 18.44 -8.94
N GLU A 55 3.36 18.27 -8.63
CA GLU A 55 4.09 19.12 -7.71
C GLU A 55 4.78 20.27 -8.48
N ALA A 56 5.02 21.39 -7.80
CA ALA A 56 5.60 22.60 -8.41
C ALA A 56 6.96 22.37 -9.10
N LEU A 57 7.73 21.37 -8.65
CA LEU A 57 9.04 21.02 -9.20
C LEU A 57 8.97 19.93 -10.30
N GLY A 58 7.79 19.71 -10.90
CA GLY A 58 7.59 18.70 -11.94
C GLY A 58 7.46 17.26 -11.41
N GLY A 59 7.49 17.08 -10.09
CA GLY A 59 7.17 15.82 -9.43
C GLY A 59 5.71 15.41 -9.67
N ARG A 60 5.43 14.12 -9.60
CA ARG A 60 4.07 13.59 -9.60
C ARG A 60 3.91 12.68 -8.40
N THR A 61 2.77 12.81 -7.73
CA THR A 61 2.42 11.94 -6.60
C THR A 61 1.04 11.38 -6.84
N TRP A 62 0.92 10.07 -6.69
CA TRP A 62 -0.36 9.38 -6.70
C TRP A 62 -0.87 9.23 -5.27
N SER A 63 -2.17 9.49 -5.10
CA SER A 63 -2.93 9.30 -3.88
C SER A 63 -4.12 8.39 -4.17
N GLY A 64 -4.19 7.29 -3.42
CA GLY A 64 -5.28 6.31 -3.50
C GLY A 64 -6.02 6.16 -2.18
N ALA A 65 -7.26 5.66 -2.25
CA ALA A 65 -8.02 5.21 -1.09
C ALA A 65 -8.62 3.84 -1.37
N VAL A 66 -8.42 2.89 -0.45
CA VAL A 66 -9.07 1.58 -0.47
C VAL A 66 -10.08 1.52 0.67
N THR A 67 -11.36 1.38 0.33
CA THR A 67 -12.47 1.39 1.29
C THR A 67 -12.91 -0.04 1.60
N ASN A 68 -13.21 -0.28 2.87
CA ASN A 68 -13.85 -1.52 3.31
C ASN A 68 -15.38 -1.48 3.09
N HIS A 69 -15.88 -2.30 2.16
CA HIS A 69 -17.30 -2.49 1.85
C HIS A 69 -17.87 -3.83 2.33
N SER A 70 -17.13 -4.60 3.13
CA SER A 70 -17.55 -5.94 3.57
C SER A 70 -18.75 -5.95 4.54
N GLY A 71 -19.16 -4.80 5.07
CA GLY A 71 -20.13 -4.71 6.16
C GLY A 71 -19.59 -5.20 7.51
N ARG A 72 -18.28 -5.47 7.61
CA ARG A 72 -17.62 -6.02 8.80
C ARG A 72 -16.33 -5.26 9.09
N VAL A 73 -15.81 -5.38 10.31
CA VAL A 73 -14.44 -4.94 10.62
C VAL A 73 -13.46 -5.95 10.02
N LEU A 74 -12.49 -5.46 9.26
CA LEU A 74 -11.36 -6.27 8.79
C LEU A 74 -10.18 -6.04 9.73
N VAL A 75 -9.43 -7.10 10.03
CA VAL A 75 -8.22 -7.01 10.86
C VAL A 75 -6.98 -7.46 10.10
N ASP A 76 -5.81 -7.00 10.53
CA ASP A 76 -4.51 -7.28 9.89
C ASP A 76 -4.50 -7.02 8.37
N VAL A 77 -5.05 -5.88 7.97
CA VAL A 77 -5.19 -5.48 6.57
C VAL A 77 -3.84 -5.05 6.01
N THR A 78 -3.45 -5.62 4.88
CA THR A 78 -2.32 -5.20 4.06
C THR A 78 -2.78 -4.98 2.63
N VAL A 79 -2.49 -3.78 2.11
CA VAL A 79 -2.76 -3.38 0.73
C VAL A 79 -1.43 -3.07 0.05
N LEU A 80 -1.20 -3.67 -1.12
CA LEU A 80 -0.04 -3.37 -1.97
C LEU A 80 -0.50 -2.97 -3.37
N VAL A 81 -0.03 -1.81 -3.82
CA VAL A 81 -0.21 -1.30 -5.17
C VAL A 81 1.14 -1.19 -5.85
N ARG A 82 1.26 -1.73 -7.06
CA ARG A 82 2.41 -1.50 -7.94
C ARG A 82 2.09 -0.44 -8.98
N LEU A 83 3.07 0.40 -9.27
CA LEU A 83 3.03 1.35 -10.38
C LEU A 83 3.59 0.65 -11.62
N LEU A 84 2.98 0.91 -12.77
CA LEU A 84 3.32 0.27 -14.04
C LEU A 84 3.69 1.29 -15.11
N ASP A 85 4.58 0.90 -16.02
CA ASP A 85 4.79 1.59 -17.30
C ASP A 85 3.72 1.20 -18.34
N ASP A 86 3.82 1.77 -19.54
CA ASP A 86 2.91 1.52 -20.66
C ASP A 86 2.96 0.09 -21.21
N GLU A 87 4.07 -0.64 -21.00
CA GLU A 87 4.14 -2.08 -21.27
C GLU A 87 3.64 -2.94 -20.11
N GLY A 88 3.13 -2.33 -19.04
CA GLY A 88 2.58 -3.04 -17.88
C GLY A 88 3.64 -3.63 -16.95
N ARG A 89 4.89 -3.19 -17.04
CA ARG A 89 6.01 -3.61 -16.20
C ARG A 89 6.08 -2.74 -14.93
N PRO A 90 6.46 -3.30 -13.78
CA PRO A 90 6.57 -2.53 -12.54
C PRO A 90 7.66 -1.45 -12.61
N VAL A 91 7.34 -0.24 -12.17
CA VAL A 91 8.28 0.88 -12.05
C VAL A 91 8.24 1.48 -10.64
N GLY A 92 9.41 1.88 -10.13
CA GLY A 92 9.52 2.51 -8.81
C GLY A 92 9.14 1.60 -7.64
N ALA A 93 8.96 2.21 -6.47
CA ALA A 93 8.57 1.51 -5.25
C ALA A 93 7.04 1.29 -5.21
N PRO A 94 6.55 0.16 -4.69
CA PRO A 94 5.14 -0.06 -4.48
C PRO A 94 4.58 0.86 -3.37
N ALA A 95 3.31 1.24 -3.49
CA ALA A 95 2.58 1.85 -2.38
C ALA A 95 2.04 0.74 -1.47
N ILE A 96 2.30 0.85 -0.17
CA ILE A 96 1.86 -0.14 0.82
C ILE A 96 1.11 0.59 1.93
N ALA A 97 -0.08 0.07 2.28
CA ALA A 97 -0.78 0.45 3.49
C ALA A 97 -1.03 -0.77 4.36
N ARG A 98 -0.93 -0.58 5.68
CA ARG A 98 -1.23 -1.60 6.68
C ARG A 98 -2.10 -0.99 7.76
N ALA A 99 -3.10 -1.73 8.19
CA ALA A 99 -3.97 -1.33 9.29
C ALA A 99 -4.35 -2.56 10.11
N SER A 100 -4.20 -2.47 11.42
CA SER A 100 -4.58 -3.57 12.31
C SER A 100 -6.10 -3.79 12.31
N TRP A 101 -6.89 -2.72 12.16
CA TRP A 101 -8.35 -2.73 12.20
C TRP A 101 -8.88 -1.73 11.16
N VAL A 102 -9.86 -2.14 10.37
CA VAL A 102 -10.50 -1.31 9.34
C VAL A 102 -12.00 -1.52 9.44
N PRO A 103 -12.75 -0.60 10.09
CA PRO A 103 -14.21 -0.67 10.12
C PRO A 103 -14.83 -0.56 8.72
N SER A 104 -16.07 -1.01 8.57
CA SER A 104 -16.80 -0.86 7.31
C SER A 104 -17.00 0.63 7.00
N GLY A 105 -16.84 1.00 5.73
CA GLY A 105 -16.91 2.37 5.24
C GLY A 105 -15.65 3.21 5.47
N ILE A 106 -14.60 2.65 6.09
CA ILE A 106 -13.35 3.37 6.36
C ILE A 106 -12.35 3.15 5.23
N ASP A 107 -11.65 4.23 4.90
CA ASP A 107 -10.60 4.29 3.90
C ASP A 107 -9.23 3.98 4.49
N LEU A 108 -8.46 3.17 3.78
CA LEU A 108 -7.01 3.14 3.89
C LEU A 108 -6.42 4.01 2.79
N HIS A 109 -5.74 5.08 3.18
CA HIS A 109 -5.07 5.94 2.24
C HIS A 109 -3.69 5.40 1.86
N LEU A 110 -3.38 5.45 0.57
CA LEU A 110 -2.07 5.10 0.01
C LEU A 110 -1.51 6.30 -0.74
N GLN A 111 -0.19 6.43 -0.71
CA GLN A 111 0.50 7.46 -1.47
C GLN A 111 1.80 6.89 -2.03
N ALA A 112 2.15 7.29 -3.24
CA ALA A 112 3.43 6.97 -3.85
C ALA A 112 3.88 8.10 -4.78
N ARG A 113 5.18 8.40 -4.77
CA ARG A 113 5.77 9.23 -5.83
C ARG A 113 5.73 8.44 -7.14
N LEU A 114 5.28 9.07 -8.20
CA LEU A 114 5.22 8.49 -9.52
C LEU A 114 6.51 8.76 -10.30
N PRO A 115 7.26 7.72 -10.68
CA PRO A 115 8.31 7.85 -11.67
C PRO A 115 7.78 8.46 -12.98
N PRO A 116 8.61 9.13 -13.80
CA PRO A 116 8.19 9.66 -15.11
C PRO A 116 7.56 8.60 -16.02
N ALA A 117 8.07 7.37 -15.97
CA ALA A 117 7.58 6.24 -16.76
C ALA A 117 6.25 5.65 -16.26
N ALA A 118 5.75 6.02 -15.08
CA ALA A 118 4.52 5.44 -14.56
C ALA A 118 3.29 5.96 -15.32
N THR A 119 2.52 5.03 -15.90
CA THR A 119 1.28 5.30 -16.67
C THR A 119 0.06 4.62 -16.06
N GLY A 120 0.25 3.57 -15.25
CA GLY A 120 -0.83 2.86 -14.59
C GLY A 120 -0.46 2.26 -13.25
N LEU A 121 -1.39 1.48 -12.70
CA LEU A 121 -1.21 0.77 -11.45
C LEU A 121 -1.87 -0.61 -11.47
N ARG A 122 -1.42 -1.47 -10.55
CA ARG A 122 -2.01 -2.78 -10.27
C ARG A 122 -2.15 -2.97 -8.78
N LEU A 123 -3.33 -3.39 -8.34
CA LEU A 123 -3.51 -3.87 -6.96
C LEU A 123 -2.99 -5.31 -6.91
N CYS A 124 -1.89 -5.55 -6.21
CA CYS A 124 -1.18 -6.83 -6.27
C CYS A 124 -1.47 -7.73 -5.08
N LEU A 125 -1.70 -7.15 -3.90
CA LEU A 125 -2.00 -7.90 -2.70
C LEU A 125 -3.02 -7.14 -1.88
N LEU A 126 -4.13 -7.79 -1.61
CA LEU A 126 -5.01 -7.44 -0.51
C LEU A 126 -5.05 -8.65 0.40
N ARG A 127 -4.58 -8.48 1.64
CA ARG A 127 -4.66 -9.51 2.67
C ARG A 127 -5.38 -8.93 3.87
N TRP A 128 -6.30 -9.67 4.45
CA TRP A 128 -6.99 -9.27 5.67
C TRP A 128 -7.57 -10.49 6.38
N THR A 129 -7.95 -10.32 7.64
CA THR A 129 -8.62 -11.34 8.44
C THR A 129 -10.03 -10.88 8.79
N VAL A 130 -11.00 -11.77 8.64
CA VAL A 130 -12.41 -11.56 9.01
C VAL A 130 -12.95 -12.84 9.63
N ASP A 131 -13.64 -12.74 10.77
CA ASP A 131 -14.17 -13.88 11.52
C ASP A 131 -13.13 -15.00 11.76
N GLY A 132 -11.88 -14.62 12.04
CA GLY A 132 -10.76 -15.56 12.27
C GLY A 132 -10.19 -16.23 11.01
N ARG A 133 -10.64 -15.85 9.81
CA ARG A 133 -10.14 -16.38 8.54
C ARG A 133 -9.36 -15.31 7.80
N THR A 134 -8.11 -15.62 7.43
CA THR A 134 -7.32 -14.77 6.53
C THR A 134 -7.73 -15.01 5.09
N LEU A 135 -8.06 -13.92 4.40
CA LEU A 135 -8.37 -13.87 2.98
C LEU A 135 -7.25 -13.13 2.26
N GLU A 136 -6.98 -13.56 1.03
CA GLU A 136 -6.02 -12.92 0.14
C GLU A 136 -6.61 -12.85 -1.27
N THR A 137 -6.45 -11.71 -1.94
CA THR A 137 -6.76 -11.59 -3.37
C THR A 137 -5.48 -11.69 -4.18
N GLY A 138 -5.56 -12.39 -5.31
CA GLY A 138 -4.55 -12.30 -6.35
C GLY A 138 -4.47 -10.89 -6.96
N PRO A 139 -3.47 -10.66 -7.83
CA PRO A 139 -3.36 -9.40 -8.54
C PRO A 139 -4.61 -9.10 -9.37
N GLN A 140 -5.08 -7.87 -9.29
CA GLN A 140 -6.13 -7.37 -10.18
C GLN A 140 -5.54 -6.98 -11.54
N ASP A 141 -6.41 -6.79 -12.53
CA ASP A 141 -5.97 -6.27 -13.82
C ASP A 141 -5.34 -4.88 -13.68
N PRO A 142 -4.32 -4.57 -14.51
CA PRO A 142 -3.82 -3.21 -14.66
C PRO A 142 -4.94 -2.21 -14.94
N ARG A 143 -4.80 -1.01 -14.39
CA ARG A 143 -5.66 0.12 -14.71
C ARG A 143 -4.85 1.39 -14.83
N PRO A 144 -5.27 2.36 -15.67
CA PRO A 144 -4.66 3.67 -15.69
C PRO A 144 -4.84 4.39 -14.34
N PHE A 145 -4.04 5.43 -14.11
CA PHE A 145 -4.32 6.36 -13.02
C PHE A 145 -5.67 7.06 -13.24
N GLY A 146 -6.33 7.44 -12.14
CA GLY A 146 -7.58 8.21 -12.20
C GLY A 146 -7.33 9.69 -12.53
N ALA A 147 -8.18 10.56 -12.00
CA ALA A 147 -8.15 11.99 -12.30
C ALA A 147 -6.77 12.63 -12.00
N VAL A 148 -6.39 13.60 -12.82
CA VAL A 148 -5.19 14.41 -12.63
C VAL A 148 -5.61 15.76 -12.07
N GLU A 149 -5.16 16.06 -10.85
CA GLU A 149 -5.38 17.34 -10.18
C GLU A 149 -4.13 18.23 -10.34
N ARG A 150 -4.35 19.54 -10.49
CA ARG A 150 -3.28 20.55 -10.63
C ARG A 150 -2.96 21.21 -9.31
#